data_AF-A0A840W8U2-F1
#
_entry.id   AF-A0A840W8U2-F1
#
_cell.length_a   1.000
_cell.length_b   1.000
_cell.length_c   1.000
_cell.angle_alpha   90.00
_cell.angle_beta   90.00
_cell.angle_gamma   90.00
#
_symmetry.space_group_name_H-M   'P 1'
#
loop_
_entity.id
_entity.type
_entity.pdbx_description
1 polymer ?
#
loop_
_entity_poly.entity_id
_entity_poly.type
_entity_poly.pdbx_seq_one_letter_code
_entity_poly.pdbx_strand_id
1 'polypeptide(L)'
;MSDPFEDVEKFPNLNAARDALRERFRDGAFWRQEFDFVNRAPESVFTPAVSENSEILLFATPDGGAYPDRRVYFGPRGGVHIERC
;
A
#
# COMPACT_ATOMS: atom_id res chain seq x y z
N MET A 1 -23.24 -2.27 -1.11
CA MET A 1 -22.08 -2.26 -0.20
C MET A 1 -20.92 -2.68 -1.07
N SER A 2 -20.00 -1.78 -1.39
CA SER A 2 -18.72 -2.16 -2.00
C SER A 2 -18.01 -3.08 -1.01
N ASP A 3 -17.46 -4.18 -1.50
CA ASP A 3 -16.64 -5.06 -0.68
C ASP A 3 -15.42 -4.23 -0.22
N PRO A 4 -15.14 -4.11 1.10
CA PRO A 4 -13.97 -3.36 1.56
C PRO A 4 -12.64 -3.90 0.99
N PHE A 5 -12.65 -5.11 0.41
CA PHE A 5 -11.51 -5.73 -0.26
C PHE A 5 -11.56 -5.67 -1.81
N GLU A 6 -12.55 -5.01 -2.39
CA GLU A 6 -12.67 -4.83 -3.85
C GLU A 6 -11.49 -3.99 -4.39
N ASP A 7 -11.00 -3.05 -3.58
CA ASP A 7 -9.98 -2.07 -3.93
C ASP A 7 -8.63 -2.31 -3.22
N VAL A 8 -8.27 -3.57 -2.97
CA VAL A 8 -6.99 -3.93 -2.36
C VAL A 8 -5.89 -4.03 -3.40
N GLU A 9 -4.76 -3.41 -3.10
CA GLU A 9 -3.55 -3.51 -3.90
C GLU A 9 -2.82 -4.83 -3.65
N LYS A 10 -2.37 -5.44 -4.73
CA LYS A 10 -1.45 -6.55 -4.72
C LYS A 10 -0.04 -6.02 -4.89
N PHE A 11 0.88 -6.54 -4.08
CA PHE A 11 2.31 -6.31 -4.26
C PHE A 11 3.01 -7.62 -4.66
N PRO A 12 3.88 -7.60 -5.68
CA PRO A 12 4.64 -8.79 -6.08
C PRO A 12 5.64 -9.23 -5.01
N ASN A 13 6.05 -8.32 -4.12
CA ASN A 13 6.94 -8.60 -2.98
C ASN A 13 6.92 -7.42 -1.99
N LEU A 14 7.57 -7.62 -0.84
CA LEU A 14 7.66 -6.60 0.23
C LEU A 14 8.41 -5.32 -0.19
N ASN A 15 9.38 -5.41 -1.10
CA ASN A 15 10.08 -4.22 -1.59
C ASN A 15 9.16 -3.35 -2.46
N ALA A 16 8.28 -3.94 -3.26
CA ALA A 16 7.31 -3.19 -4.04
C ALA A 16 6.34 -2.40 -3.15
N ALA A 17 5.87 -2.99 -2.04
CA ALA A 17 5.04 -2.27 -1.06
C ALA A 17 5.81 -1.10 -0.40
N ARG A 18 7.08 -1.32 -0.06
CA ARG A 18 7.97 -0.28 0.47
C ARG A 18 8.15 0.87 -0.51
N ASP A 19 8.41 0.55 -1.76
CA ASP A 19 8.67 1.55 -2.80
C ASP A 19 7.38 2.31 -3.14
N ALA A 20 6.22 1.63 -3.15
CA ALA A 20 4.90 2.28 -3.30
C ALA A 20 4.63 3.32 -2.21
N LEU A 21 4.91 3.03 -0.93
CA LEU A 21 4.74 4.03 0.14
C LEU A 21 5.65 5.25 -0.07
N ARG A 22 6.91 5.03 -0.50
CA ARG A 22 7.84 6.12 -0.80
C ARG A 22 7.39 7.00 -1.96
N GLU A 23 6.93 6.37 -3.04
CA GLU A 23 6.46 7.08 -4.22
C GLU A 23 5.19 7.86 -3.91
N ARG A 24 4.25 7.29 -3.16
CA ARG A 24 3.03 7.98 -2.72
C ARG A 24 3.32 9.22 -1.88
N PHE A 25 4.32 9.11 -1.02
CA PHE A 25 4.76 10.23 -0.17
C PHE A 25 5.39 11.34 -1.00
N ARG A 26 6.15 10.99 -2.03
CA ARG A 26 6.82 11.96 -2.90
C ARG A 26 5.89 12.60 -3.92
N ASP A 27 5.10 11.79 -4.62
CA ASP A 27 4.47 12.13 -5.89
C ASP A 27 2.98 11.81 -5.95
N GLY A 28 2.40 11.14 -4.93
CA GLY A 28 1.09 10.48 -5.01
C GLY A 28 -0.05 11.38 -5.51
N ALA A 29 -0.21 12.58 -4.96
CA ALA A 29 -1.28 13.51 -5.36
C ALA A 29 -0.99 14.27 -6.67
N PHE A 30 0.23 14.18 -7.21
CA PHE A 30 0.68 14.96 -8.37
C PHE A 30 0.82 14.11 -9.64
N TRP A 31 0.86 12.78 -9.52
CA TRP A 31 1.04 11.86 -10.63
C TRP A 31 0.15 10.62 -10.49
N ARG A 32 -0.26 10.03 -11.63
CA ARG A 32 -1.01 8.77 -11.62
C ARG A 32 -0.09 7.58 -11.43
N GLN A 33 -0.36 6.77 -10.42
CA GLN A 33 0.38 5.54 -10.15
C GLN A 33 -0.38 4.34 -10.69
N GLU A 34 0.35 3.34 -11.17
CA GLU A 34 -0.24 2.05 -11.49
C GLU A 34 -0.59 1.33 -10.18
N PHE A 35 -1.81 0.84 -10.09
CA PHE A 35 -2.33 0.11 -8.95
C PHE A 35 -2.77 -1.26 -9.45
N ASP A 36 -2.04 -2.31 -9.04
CA ASP A 36 -2.36 -3.70 -9.37
C ASP A 36 -3.37 -4.21 -8.34
N PHE A 37 -4.62 -4.39 -8.76
CA PHE A 37 -5.68 -4.81 -7.85
C PHE A 37 -5.69 -6.33 -7.66
N VAL A 38 -6.09 -6.76 -6.46
CA VAL A 38 -6.28 -8.18 -6.16
C VAL A 38 -7.46 -8.77 -6.95
N ASN A 39 -8.58 -8.04 -7.03
CA ASN A 39 -9.86 -8.54 -7.53
C ASN A 39 -10.32 -7.91 -8.86
N ARG A 40 -9.53 -7.02 -9.45
CA ARG A 40 -9.85 -6.37 -10.74
C ARG A 40 -8.61 -6.09 -11.57
N ALA A 41 -8.83 -5.59 -12.79
CA ALA A 41 -7.73 -5.22 -13.68
C ALA A 41 -6.90 -4.08 -13.07
N PRO A 42 -5.58 -4.02 -13.34
CA PRO A 42 -4.75 -2.89 -12.95
C PRO A 42 -5.28 -1.58 -13.53
N GLU A 43 -5.19 -0.50 -12.75
CA GLU A 43 -5.60 0.84 -13.21
C GLU A 43 -4.56 1.90 -12.84
N SER A 44 -4.53 2.97 -13.62
CA SER A 44 -3.70 4.14 -13.34
C SER A 44 -4.53 5.18 -12.59
N VAL A 45 -4.28 5.32 -11.28
CA VAL A 45 -5.10 6.13 -10.35
C VAL A 45 -4.28 7.24 -9.69
N PHE A 46 -4.94 8.32 -9.29
CA PHE A 46 -4.32 9.28 -8.38
C PHE A 46 -4.40 8.72 -6.97
N THR A 47 -3.26 8.39 -6.39
CA THR A 47 -3.19 7.97 -5.00
C THR A 47 -3.27 9.20 -4.09
N PRO A 48 -3.95 9.12 -2.94
CA PRO A 48 -3.92 10.21 -1.98
C PRO A 48 -2.48 10.51 -1.55
N ALA A 49 -2.16 11.78 -1.33
CA ALA A 49 -0.92 12.15 -0.67
C ALA A 49 -0.89 11.52 0.72
N VAL A 50 0.17 10.77 0.99
CA VAL A 50 0.42 10.17 2.31
C VAL A 50 1.41 11.03 3.08
N SER A 51 1.52 10.81 4.39
CA SER A 51 2.41 11.54 5.28
C SER A 51 3.42 10.61 5.94
N GLU A 52 4.34 11.17 6.71
CA GLU A 52 5.29 10.41 7.54
C GLU A 52 4.59 9.53 8.59
N ASN A 53 3.31 9.76 8.88
CA ASN A 53 2.52 8.95 9.81
C ASN A 53 1.68 7.88 9.07
N SER A 54 1.80 7.77 7.75
CA SER A 54 1.04 6.81 6.97
C SER A 54 1.74 5.44 6.92
N GLU A 55 0.93 4.40 6.83
CA GLU A 55 1.38 3.02 6.71
C GLU A 55 0.58 2.26 5.65
N ILE A 56 1.18 1.22 5.10
CA ILE A 56 0.50 0.20 4.29
C ILE A 56 0.39 -1.06 5.15
N LEU A 57 -0.83 -1.49 5.41
CA LEU A 57 -1.11 -2.78 6.05
C LEU A 57 -1.10 -3.88 5.00
N LEU A 58 -0.31 -4.92 5.24
CA LEU A 58 -0.17 -6.07 4.36
C LEU A 58 -0.87 -7.27 4.96
N PHE A 59 -1.79 -7.83 4.20
CA PHE A 59 -2.53 -9.03 4.56
C PHE A 59 -1.98 -10.23 3.81
N ALA A 60 -1.89 -11.37 4.49
CA ALA A 60 -1.39 -12.60 3.88
C ALA A 60 -2.35 -13.19 2.84
N THR A 61 -3.63 -12.81 2.91
CA THR A 61 -4.70 -13.34 2.07
C THR A 61 -5.50 -12.21 1.40
N PRO A 62 -6.05 -12.46 0.20
CA PRO A 62 -6.86 -11.50 -0.58
C PRO A 62 -8.10 -10.98 0.15
N ASP A 63 -8.67 -11.79 1.03
CA ASP A 63 -9.88 -11.50 1.81
C ASP A 63 -9.59 -10.67 3.07
N GLY A 64 -8.35 -10.19 3.21
CA GLY A 64 -7.93 -9.30 4.30
C GLY A 64 -7.82 -9.95 5.68
N GLY A 65 -8.04 -11.25 5.81
CA GLY A 65 -7.93 -11.98 7.08
C GLY A 65 -8.64 -11.30 8.26
N ALA A 66 -8.34 -11.74 9.48
CA ALA A 66 -8.80 -11.05 10.69
C ALA A 66 -7.84 -9.91 11.12
N TYR A 67 -6.56 -10.02 10.76
CA TYR A 67 -5.48 -9.11 11.15
C TYR A 67 -4.42 -8.99 10.04
N PRO A 68 -3.77 -7.83 9.90
CA PRO A 68 -2.62 -7.69 9.01
C PRO A 68 -1.47 -8.60 9.46
N ASP A 69 -0.73 -9.21 8.51
CA ASP A 69 0.50 -9.96 8.83
C ASP A 69 1.67 -9.00 9.03
N ARG A 70 1.72 -7.91 8.25
CA ARG A 70 2.81 -6.93 8.28
C ARG A 70 2.30 -5.53 8.09
N ARG A 71 3.16 -4.57 8.45
CA ARG A 71 2.99 -3.15 8.11
C ARG A 71 4.25 -2.59 7.49
N VAL A 72 4.05 -1.67 6.56
CA VAL A 72 5.11 -0.87 5.94
C VAL A 72 4.87 0.58 6.37
N TYR A 73 5.86 1.22 6.98
CA TYR A 73 5.68 2.54 7.60
C TYR A 73 6.96 3.36 7.52
N PHE A 74 6.85 4.68 7.67
CA PHE A 74 8.02 5.53 7.82
C PHE A 74 8.58 5.42 9.24
N GLY A 75 9.84 5.05 9.35
CA GLY A 75 10.57 5.00 10.61
C GLY A 75 11.37 6.27 10.87
N PRO A 76 12.07 6.32 12.01
CA PRO A 76 12.91 7.45 12.37
C PRO A 76 13.90 7.80 11.25
N ARG A 77 14.05 9.10 10.97
CA ARG A 77 14.95 9.64 9.91
C ARG A 77 14.50 9.37 8.47
N GLY A 78 13.21 9.12 8.23
CA GLY A 78 12.63 9.04 6.88
C GLY A 78 12.91 7.73 6.13
N GLY A 79 13.44 6.71 6.83
CA GLY A 79 13.53 5.35 6.29
C GLY A 79 12.14 4.72 6.18
N VAL A 80 11.94 3.79 5.24
CA VAL A 80 10.71 2.98 5.20
C VAL A 80 11.03 1.59 5.71
N HIS A 81 10.29 1.17 6.73
CA HIS A 81 10.49 -0.05 7.48
C HIS A 81 9.35 -1.03 7.20
N ILE A 82 9.65 -2.31 7.38
CA ILE A 82 8.68 -3.40 7.27
C ILE A 82 8.77 -4.20 8.56
N GLU A 83 7.65 -4.33 9.25
CA GLU A 83 7.53 -5.03 10.53
C GLU A 83 6.39 -6.03 10.48
N ARG A 84 6.51 -7.11 11.26
CA ARG A 84 5.42 -8.07 11.45
C ARG A 84 4.47 -7.54 12.53
N CYS A 85 3.17 -7.58 12.26
CA CYS A 85 2.14 -7.16 13.22
C CYS A 85 1.90 -8.21 14.31
#